data_AF-A0A077KEG2-F1
#
_entry.id   AF-A0A077KEG2-F1
#
_cell.length_a   1.000
_cell.length_b   1.000
_cell.length_c   1.000
_cell.angle_alpha   90.00
_cell.angle_beta   90.00
_cell.angle_gamma   90.00
#
_symmetry.space_group_name_H-M   'P 1'
#
loop_
_entity.id
_entity.type
_entity.pdbx_description
1 polymer ?
#
loop_
_entity_poly.entity_id
_entity_poly.type
_entity_poly.pdbx_seq_one_letter_code
_entity_poly.pdbx_strand_id
1 'polypeptide(L)'
;MRNNTFIVSLSILMVGYLPFSCKNRELNYIDYYNKVYTIDSIHRIHKDTLATIKQYKKLFRQYPPIQNERIREFEAYIKMADKYHKSFGGMKSLNKLIAQAGPYWRPESDFFKLYKKHGIDSVQVEQKYQEWKRGLNQVLLDSFSIAFKRDQYNRHIKETVEMNDKKNAELLLWTLKNYGYPSKQKIGLTGNHGVFMPMIDILNHMAYTPYYEFLKTELLKYVKSGECTPRDYIDMVDKYQYMNNGITMYGIFIRYDESNLNAADSSRIDKNRAAIGFPRMKTSMKIAKVFFDKLKKQQKH
;
A
#
# COMPACT_ATOMS: atom_id res chain seq x y z
N MET A 1 -56.35 43.88 -31.04
CA MET A 1 -56.60 42.50 -31.51
C MET A 1 -55.32 41.95 -32.11
N ARG A 2 -54.99 40.69 -31.78
CA ARG A 2 -53.96 39.80 -32.33
C ARG A 2 -53.31 40.27 -33.65
N ASN A 3 -51.98 40.20 -33.72
CA ASN A 3 -51.34 39.20 -34.59
C ASN A 3 -49.90 38.91 -34.16
N ASN A 4 -49.70 37.63 -33.85
CA ASN A 4 -48.42 36.98 -33.63
C ASN A 4 -47.68 36.85 -34.97
N THR A 5 -46.40 37.20 -34.99
CA THR A 5 -45.47 36.66 -35.98
C THR A 5 -44.17 36.28 -35.27
N PHE A 6 -44.12 35.03 -34.82
CA PHE A 6 -42.91 34.35 -34.39
C PHE A 6 -42.05 34.07 -35.62
N ILE A 7 -40.88 34.70 -35.72
CA ILE A 7 -39.81 34.24 -36.61
C ILE A 7 -38.92 33.33 -35.77
N VAL A 8 -39.05 32.02 -36.00
CA VAL A 8 -38.20 30.98 -35.46
C VAL A 8 -36.94 30.90 -36.32
N SER A 9 -35.85 31.52 -35.85
CA SER A 9 -34.52 31.30 -36.40
C SER A 9 -33.81 30.26 -35.54
N LEU A 10 -33.94 28.99 -35.94
CA LEU A 10 -33.32 27.84 -35.30
C LEU A 10 -31.82 27.79 -35.67
N SER A 11 -30.99 28.50 -34.92
CA SER A 11 -29.53 28.38 -35.02
C SER A 11 -29.10 27.09 -34.31
N ILE A 12 -28.84 26.05 -35.10
CA ILE A 12 -28.25 24.78 -34.68
C ILE A 12 -26.82 25.06 -34.17
N LEU A 13 -26.69 25.23 -32.85
CA LEU A 13 -25.40 25.16 -32.17
C LEU A 13 -25.10 23.67 -31.94
N MET A 14 -24.48 23.05 -32.94
CA MET A 14 -23.76 21.79 -32.78
C MET A 14 -22.59 22.03 -31.83
N VAL A 15 -22.88 22.05 -30.53
CA VAL A 15 -21.87 21.85 -29.49
C VAL A 15 -21.42 20.40 -29.66
N GLY A 16 -20.33 20.22 -30.39
CA GLY A 16 -19.65 18.94 -30.50
C GLY A 16 -19.34 18.44 -29.10
N TYR A 17 -20.11 17.45 -28.66
CA TYR A 17 -19.75 16.58 -27.56
C TYR A 17 -18.46 15.88 -27.98
N LEU A 18 -17.31 16.48 -27.70
CA LEU A 18 -16.06 15.76 -27.65
C LEU A 18 -16.24 14.72 -26.54
N PRO A 19 -16.30 13.41 -26.85
CA PRO A 19 -16.14 12.43 -25.80
C PRO A 19 -14.70 12.59 -25.33
N PHE A 20 -14.49 13.36 -24.26
CA PHE A 20 -13.35 13.13 -23.38
C PHE A 20 -13.54 11.73 -22.81
N SER A 21 -13.21 10.72 -23.62
CA SER A 21 -12.94 9.38 -23.18
C SER A 21 -11.62 9.48 -22.41
N CYS A 22 -11.68 10.03 -21.20
CA CYS A 22 -10.81 9.57 -20.14
C CYS A 22 -11.15 8.09 -19.98
N LYS A 23 -10.51 7.24 -20.79
CA LYS A 23 -10.36 5.83 -20.46
C LYS A 23 -9.74 5.83 -19.08
N ASN A 24 -10.57 5.61 -18.06
CA ASN A 24 -10.11 5.19 -16.74
C ASN A 24 -9.46 3.82 -16.96
N ARG A 25 -8.24 3.82 -17.50
CA ARG A 25 -7.43 2.63 -17.61
C ARG A 25 -7.20 2.22 -16.16
N GLU A 26 -7.73 1.05 -15.81
CA GLU A 26 -7.51 0.45 -14.51
C GLU A 26 -6.01 0.50 -14.20
N LEU A 27 -5.65 1.20 -13.13
CA LEU A 27 -4.26 1.43 -12.77
C LEU A 27 -3.67 0.10 -12.27
N ASN A 28 -2.56 -0.33 -12.86
CA ASN A 28 -1.84 -1.50 -12.37
C ASN A 28 -0.71 -1.06 -11.42
N TYR A 29 -0.93 -1.24 -10.12
CA TYR A 29 0.04 -0.88 -9.09
C TYR A 29 1.28 -1.76 -9.06
N ILE A 30 1.30 -2.92 -9.74
CA ILE A 30 2.54 -3.68 -9.97
C ILE A 30 3.56 -2.79 -10.71
N ASP A 31 3.13 -2.06 -11.74
CA ASP A 31 3.97 -1.12 -12.47
C ASP A 31 4.39 0.06 -11.60
N TYR A 32 3.49 0.53 -10.73
CA TYR A 32 3.78 1.58 -9.76
C TYR A 32 4.92 1.16 -8.83
N TYR A 33 4.80 0.01 -8.16
CA TYR A 33 5.80 -0.45 -7.20
C TYR A 33 7.16 -0.68 -7.87
N ASN A 34 7.16 -1.32 -9.04
CA ASN A 34 8.39 -1.51 -9.82
C ASN A 34 9.07 -0.16 -10.13
N LYS A 35 8.31 0.85 -10.54
CA LYS A 35 8.83 2.21 -10.77
C LYS A 35 9.35 2.86 -9.49
N VAL A 36 8.65 2.73 -8.36
CA VAL A 36 9.11 3.24 -7.06
C VAL A 36 10.48 2.66 -6.72
N TYR A 37 10.66 1.33 -6.82
CA TYR A 37 11.95 0.70 -6.52
C TYR A 37 13.04 1.09 -7.51
N THR A 38 12.71 1.26 -8.79
CA THR A 38 13.67 1.78 -9.79
C THR A 38 14.13 3.19 -9.43
N ILE A 39 13.20 4.10 -9.10
CA ILE A 39 13.52 5.49 -8.74
C ILE A 39 14.36 5.53 -7.45
N ASP A 40 13.96 4.80 -6.40
CA ASP A 40 14.70 4.71 -5.14
C ASP A 40 16.12 4.16 -5.36
N SER A 41 16.27 3.11 -6.18
CA SER A 41 17.58 2.54 -6.51
C SER A 41 18.48 3.53 -7.26
N ILE A 42 17.95 4.22 -8.29
CA ILE A 42 18.69 5.23 -9.05
C ILE A 42 19.13 6.37 -8.14
N HIS A 43 18.24 6.86 -7.28
CA HIS A 43 18.55 7.93 -6.34
C HIS A 43 19.69 7.54 -5.40
N ARG A 44 19.69 6.32 -4.86
CA ARG A 44 20.75 5.82 -3.98
C ARG A 44 22.10 5.69 -4.68
N ILE A 45 22.12 5.37 -5.97
CA ILE A 45 23.35 5.16 -6.74
C ILE A 45 23.91 6.49 -7.24
N HIS A 46 23.08 7.26 -7.96
CA HIS A 46 23.53 8.45 -8.69
C HIS A 46 23.45 9.74 -7.85
N LYS A 47 22.69 9.73 -6.75
CA LYS A 47 22.44 10.90 -5.89
C LYS A 47 21.89 12.14 -6.62
N ASP A 48 21.44 11.99 -7.86
CA ASP A 48 20.81 13.06 -8.64
C ASP A 48 19.39 13.30 -8.13
N THR A 49 19.27 14.30 -7.26
CA THR A 49 18.01 14.63 -6.61
C THR A 49 17.02 15.29 -7.57
N LEU A 50 17.47 16.08 -8.53
CA LEU A 50 16.58 16.77 -9.48
C LEU A 50 15.96 15.79 -10.48
N ALA A 51 16.75 14.85 -11.01
CA ALA A 51 16.23 13.78 -11.84
C ALA A 51 15.24 12.90 -11.05
N THR A 52 15.55 12.60 -9.78
CA THR A 52 14.67 11.83 -8.89
C THR A 52 13.32 12.53 -8.69
N ILE A 53 13.32 13.84 -8.40
CA ILE A 53 12.10 14.65 -8.27
C ILE A 53 11.27 14.61 -9.56
N LYS A 54 11.91 14.72 -10.74
CA LYS A 54 11.21 14.67 -12.03
C LYS A 54 10.53 13.31 -12.26
N GLN A 55 11.21 12.21 -11.91
CA GLN A 55 10.67 10.86 -12.06
C GLN A 55 9.48 10.62 -11.11
N TYR A 56 9.61 10.96 -9.83
CA TYR A 56 8.49 10.87 -8.88
C TYR A 56 7.31 11.75 -9.28
N LYS A 57 7.57 12.99 -9.72
CA LYS A 57 6.51 13.88 -10.24
C LYS A 57 5.76 13.27 -11.41
N LYS A 58 6.45 12.58 -12.32
CA LYS A 58 5.82 11.84 -13.43
C LYS A 58 4.99 10.67 -12.90
N LEU A 59 5.52 9.91 -11.93
CA LEU A 59 4.82 8.78 -11.32
C LEU A 59 3.52 9.20 -10.64
N PHE A 60 3.57 10.21 -9.77
CA PHE A 60 2.41 10.67 -8.98
C PHE A 60 1.37 11.49 -9.77
N ARG A 61 1.68 11.84 -11.02
CA ARG A 61 0.68 12.33 -11.98
C ARG A 61 -0.16 11.18 -12.55
N GLN A 62 0.41 9.99 -12.67
CA GLN A 62 -0.25 8.80 -13.20
C GLN A 62 -0.96 8.01 -12.10
N TYR A 63 -0.33 7.88 -10.93
CA TYR A 63 -0.82 7.07 -9.83
C TYR A 63 -1.10 7.91 -8.59
N PRO A 64 -2.26 7.75 -7.93
CA PRO A 64 -2.40 8.10 -6.53
C PRO A 64 -1.29 7.42 -5.71
N PRO A 65 -0.52 8.14 -4.89
CA PRO A 65 0.54 7.54 -4.09
C PRO A 65 -0.06 6.56 -3.07
N ILE A 66 0.61 5.41 -2.88
CA ILE A 66 0.29 4.44 -1.83
C ILE A 66 1.58 4.14 -1.08
N GLN A 67 1.70 4.60 0.16
CA GLN A 67 2.88 4.33 0.99
C GLN A 67 2.82 2.95 1.64
N ASN A 68 3.97 2.28 1.71
CA ASN A 68 4.16 1.08 2.53
C ASN A 68 5.04 1.36 3.75
N GLU A 69 5.16 0.40 4.65
CA GLU A 69 5.89 0.58 5.91
C GLU A 69 7.40 0.79 5.73
N ARG A 70 8.00 0.31 4.63
CA ARG A 70 9.45 0.36 4.40
C ARG A 70 9.89 1.49 3.46
N ILE A 71 8.98 2.01 2.63
CA ILE A 71 9.24 3.12 1.71
C ILE A 71 8.15 4.17 1.88
N ARG A 72 8.59 5.40 2.15
CA ARG A 72 7.76 6.61 2.23
C ARG A 72 8.00 7.51 1.03
N GLU A 73 7.79 6.98 -0.17
CA GLU A 73 8.19 7.61 -1.43
C GLU A 73 7.53 8.96 -1.67
N PHE A 74 6.26 9.09 -1.27
CA PHE A 74 5.51 10.33 -1.44
C PHE A 74 6.00 11.42 -0.48
N GLU A 75 6.25 11.06 0.79
CA GLU A 75 6.89 11.93 1.77
C GLU A 75 8.29 12.37 1.30
N ALA A 76 9.10 11.42 0.84
CA ALA A 76 10.45 11.68 0.33
C ALA A 76 10.42 12.62 -0.88
N TYR A 77 9.51 12.40 -1.82
CA TYR A 77 9.31 13.29 -2.96
C TYR A 77 8.94 14.71 -2.53
N ILE A 78 7.97 14.88 -1.63
CA ILE A 78 7.57 16.20 -1.15
C ILE A 78 8.73 16.90 -0.46
N LYS A 79 9.43 16.22 0.45
CA LYS A 79 10.61 16.78 1.15
C LYS A 79 11.72 17.19 0.19
N MET A 80 12.05 16.35 -0.80
CA MET A 80 13.05 16.67 -1.82
C MET A 80 12.61 17.85 -2.69
N ALA A 81 11.37 17.83 -3.18
CA ALA A 81 10.85 18.90 -4.03
C ALA A 81 10.82 20.24 -3.29
N ASP A 82 10.35 20.26 -2.05
CA ASP A 82 10.33 21.45 -1.18
C ASP A 82 11.75 22.01 -0.94
N LYS A 83 12.71 21.13 -0.61
CA LYS A 83 14.11 21.52 -0.39
C LYS A 83 14.76 22.15 -1.62
N TYR A 84 14.41 21.68 -2.82
CA TYR A 84 14.98 22.17 -4.09
C TYR A 84 14.06 23.17 -4.81
N HIS A 85 13.12 23.79 -4.09
CA HIS A 85 12.19 24.79 -4.62
C HIS A 85 11.44 24.33 -5.88
N LYS A 86 11.12 23.04 -5.96
CA LYS A 86 10.31 22.44 -7.02
C LYS A 86 8.87 22.27 -6.55
N SER A 87 7.92 22.63 -7.42
CA SER A 87 6.50 22.44 -7.12
C SER A 87 6.14 20.95 -7.00
N PHE A 88 5.61 20.59 -5.83
CA PHE A 88 5.08 19.26 -5.49
C PHE A 88 3.55 19.21 -5.41
N GLY A 89 2.85 20.30 -5.76
CA GLY A 89 1.39 20.40 -5.71
C GLY A 89 0.80 21.07 -4.47
N GLY A 90 1.64 21.59 -3.57
CA GLY A 90 1.22 22.43 -2.43
C GLY A 90 0.24 21.73 -1.49
N MET A 91 -0.76 22.48 -1.01
CA MET A 91 -1.76 22.03 -0.03
C MET A 91 -2.46 20.72 -0.39
N LYS A 92 -2.78 20.51 -1.67
CA LYS A 92 -3.43 19.27 -2.13
C LYS A 92 -2.55 18.05 -1.87
N SER A 93 -1.25 18.17 -2.10
CA SER A 93 -0.30 17.09 -1.85
C SER A 93 -0.01 16.89 -0.36
N LEU A 94 0.02 17.97 0.42
CA LEU A 94 0.15 17.88 1.89
C LEU A 94 -1.04 17.15 2.51
N ASN A 95 -2.27 17.48 2.13
CA ASN A 95 -3.45 16.75 2.62
C ASN A 95 -3.40 15.25 2.27
N LYS A 96 -2.96 14.91 1.05
CA LYS A 96 -2.75 13.51 0.65
C LYS A 96 -1.67 12.83 1.50
N LEU A 97 -0.60 13.54 1.84
CA LEU A 97 0.50 12.99 2.63
C LEU A 97 0.03 12.62 4.05
N ILE A 98 -0.85 13.42 4.68
CA ILE A 98 -1.45 13.05 5.98
C ILE A 98 -2.21 11.73 5.88
N ALA A 99 -3.08 11.58 4.88
CA ALA A 99 -3.84 10.33 4.69
C ALA A 99 -2.92 9.12 4.44
N GLN A 100 -1.86 9.30 3.66
CA GLN A 100 -0.87 8.24 3.42
C GLN A 100 -0.05 7.87 4.66
N ALA A 101 0.23 8.85 5.53
CA ALA A 101 0.93 8.63 6.79
C ALA A 101 0.03 8.05 7.90
N GLY A 102 -1.29 8.20 7.79
CA GLY A 102 -2.28 7.83 8.80
C GLY A 102 -2.08 6.44 9.42
N PRO A 103 -1.94 5.35 8.63
CA PRO A 103 -1.73 4.01 9.18
C PRO A 103 -0.48 3.86 10.05
N TYR A 104 0.53 4.73 9.88
CA TYR A 104 1.80 4.69 10.59
C TYR A 104 2.03 5.96 11.41
N TRP A 105 0.95 6.60 11.88
CA TRP A 105 1.00 7.93 12.49
C TRP A 105 1.94 8.00 13.69
N ARG A 106 3.17 8.44 13.39
CA ARG A 106 4.26 8.76 14.31
C ARG A 106 5.08 9.86 13.64
N PRO A 107 4.49 11.06 13.44
CA PRO A 107 5.14 12.13 12.70
C PRO A 107 6.43 12.55 13.41
N GLU A 108 7.52 12.65 12.65
CA GLU A 108 8.80 13.17 13.14
C GLU A 108 8.77 14.71 13.15
N SER A 109 9.68 15.35 13.87
CA SER A 109 9.72 16.82 13.97
C SER A 109 9.86 17.51 12.61
N ASP A 110 10.54 16.87 11.65
CA ASP A 110 10.70 17.37 10.29
C ASP A 110 9.40 17.33 9.47
N PHE A 111 8.46 16.45 9.82
CA PHE A 111 7.12 16.40 9.26
C PHE A 111 6.40 17.69 9.63
N PHE A 112 6.27 18.03 10.92
CA PHE A 112 5.61 19.27 11.33
C PHE A 112 6.30 20.54 10.81
N LYS A 113 7.64 20.56 10.73
CA LYS A 113 8.38 21.68 10.14
C LYS A 113 8.00 21.92 8.68
N LEU A 114 7.82 20.86 7.90
CA LEU A 114 7.34 20.96 6.51
C LEU A 114 5.96 21.63 6.47
N TYR A 115 4.99 21.20 7.29
CA TYR A 115 3.65 21.79 7.29
C TYR A 115 3.65 23.24 7.76
N LYS A 116 4.42 23.57 8.82
CA LYS A 116 4.56 24.93 9.33
C LYS A 116 5.11 25.89 8.28
N LYS A 117 6.08 25.47 7.47
CA LYS A 117 6.62 26.25 6.34
C LYS A 117 5.53 26.63 5.32
N HIS A 118 4.50 25.80 5.18
CA HIS A 118 3.38 26.00 4.27
C HIS A 118 2.12 26.54 4.98
N GLY A 119 2.27 27.14 6.16
CA GLY A 119 1.18 27.84 6.86
C GLY A 119 0.21 26.95 7.63
N ILE A 120 0.54 25.67 7.85
CA ILE A 120 -0.30 24.74 8.61
C ILE A 120 0.40 24.43 9.94
N ASP A 121 -0.21 24.78 11.06
CA ASP A 121 0.33 24.44 12.37
C ASP A 121 0.12 22.96 12.73
N SER A 122 0.75 22.50 13.81
CA SER A 122 0.66 21.11 14.26
C SER A 122 -0.74 20.70 14.70
N VAL A 123 -1.55 21.63 15.21
CA VAL A 123 -2.93 21.34 15.64
C VAL A 123 -3.79 21.02 14.42
N GLN A 124 -3.68 21.80 13.36
CA GLN A 124 -4.37 21.55 12.09
C GLN A 124 -3.92 20.23 11.44
N VAL A 125 -2.63 19.89 11.52
CA VAL A 125 -2.11 18.60 11.05
C VAL A 125 -2.75 17.44 11.83
N GLU A 126 -2.82 17.54 13.15
CA GLU A 126 -3.42 16.52 14.01
C GLU A 126 -4.92 16.38 13.77
N GLN A 127 -5.65 17.49 13.61
CA GLN A 127 -7.08 17.49 13.25
C GLN A 127 -7.34 16.71 11.96
N LYS A 128 -6.54 16.93 10.91
CA LYS A 128 -6.65 16.19 9.65
C LYS A 128 -6.36 14.69 9.81
N TYR A 129 -5.44 14.32 10.70
CA TYR A 129 -5.22 12.93 11.04
C TYR A 129 -6.45 12.32 11.76
N GLN A 130 -7.05 13.04 12.70
CA GLN A 130 -8.27 12.60 13.38
C GLN A 130 -9.46 12.49 12.43
N GLU A 131 -9.57 13.35 11.42
CA GLU A 131 -10.53 13.23 10.31
C GLU A 131 -10.31 11.94 9.51
N TRP A 132 -9.06 11.65 9.10
CA TRP A 132 -8.73 10.39 8.42
C TRP A 132 -9.11 9.18 9.28
N LYS A 133 -8.79 9.20 10.59
CA LYS A 133 -9.09 8.12 11.51
C LYS A 133 -10.60 7.86 11.66
N ARG A 134 -11.41 8.93 11.71
CA ARG A 134 -12.89 8.83 11.74
C ARG A 134 -13.47 8.32 10.42
N GLY A 135 -12.76 8.50 9.32
CA GLY A 135 -13.14 8.00 7.99
C GLY A 135 -12.90 6.50 7.77
N LEU A 136 -12.27 5.79 8.73
CA LEU A 136 -12.09 4.34 8.65
C LEU A 136 -13.44 3.61 8.70
N ASN A 137 -13.53 2.46 8.03
CA ASN A 137 -14.72 1.62 8.05
C ASN A 137 -14.84 0.94 9.42
N GLN A 138 -15.72 1.46 10.27
CA GLN A 138 -15.87 1.01 11.65
C GLN A 138 -16.30 -0.45 11.76
N VAL A 139 -17.20 -0.92 10.90
CA VAL A 139 -17.62 -2.33 10.88
C VAL A 139 -16.42 -3.23 10.66
N LEU A 140 -15.56 -2.91 9.69
CA LEU A 140 -14.35 -3.69 9.43
C LEU A 140 -13.31 -3.50 10.53
N LEU A 141 -13.12 -2.28 11.04
CA LEU A 141 -12.21 -1.98 12.15
C LEU A 141 -12.52 -2.85 13.36
N ASP A 142 -13.79 -2.91 13.77
CA ASP A 142 -14.27 -3.72 14.89
C ASP A 142 -14.06 -5.21 14.62
N SER A 143 -14.49 -5.68 13.44
CA SER A 143 -14.39 -7.09 13.04
C SER A 143 -12.94 -7.58 13.04
N PHE A 144 -12.05 -6.82 12.42
CA PHE A 144 -10.63 -7.19 12.35
C PHE A 144 -9.94 -7.01 13.71
N SER A 145 -10.33 -6.05 14.55
CA SER A 145 -9.80 -5.95 15.92
C SER A 145 -10.06 -7.24 16.72
N ILE A 146 -11.25 -7.83 16.56
CA ILE A 146 -11.59 -9.12 17.18
C ILE A 146 -10.78 -10.25 16.52
N ALA A 147 -10.70 -10.28 15.20
CA ALA A 147 -9.95 -11.29 14.46
C ALA A 147 -8.48 -11.35 14.88
N PHE A 148 -7.80 -10.19 14.98
CA PHE A 148 -6.41 -10.10 15.42
C PHE A 148 -6.20 -10.47 16.89
N LYS A 149 -7.11 -10.08 17.79
CA LYS A 149 -7.05 -10.55 19.19
C LYS A 149 -7.16 -12.07 19.28
N ARG A 150 -8.09 -12.65 18.52
CA ARG A 150 -8.31 -14.09 18.44
C ARG A 150 -7.11 -14.81 17.81
N ASP A 151 -6.55 -14.25 16.75
CA ASP A 151 -5.42 -14.81 16.02
C ASP A 151 -4.22 -15.11 16.94
N GLN A 152 -4.01 -14.25 17.95
CA GLN A 152 -2.92 -14.35 18.94
C GLN A 152 -3.29 -15.18 20.18
N TYR A 153 -4.56 -15.56 20.35
CA TYR A 153 -5.04 -16.25 21.56
C TYR A 153 -4.74 -17.74 21.51
N ASN A 154 -4.19 -18.30 22.61
CA ASN A 154 -3.93 -19.73 22.81
C ASN A 154 -3.24 -20.45 21.64
N ARG A 155 -2.20 -19.82 21.07
CA ARG A 155 -1.40 -20.35 19.94
C ARG A 155 -0.75 -21.72 20.18
N HIS A 156 -0.73 -22.20 21.42
CA HIS A 156 -0.18 -23.51 21.80
C HIS A 156 -1.20 -24.65 21.71
N ILE A 157 -2.49 -24.35 21.49
CA ILE A 157 -3.57 -25.35 21.38
C ILE A 157 -3.98 -25.47 19.93
N LYS A 158 -3.67 -26.62 19.31
CA LYS A 158 -3.87 -26.85 17.86
C LYS A 158 -5.32 -26.62 17.42
N GLU A 159 -6.28 -27.19 18.14
CA GLU A 159 -7.71 -27.10 17.84
C GLU A 159 -8.22 -25.66 17.90
N THR A 160 -7.68 -24.88 18.84
CA THR A 160 -8.01 -23.45 18.97
C THR A 160 -7.45 -22.66 17.79
N VAL A 161 -6.22 -22.95 17.38
CA VAL A 161 -5.59 -22.31 16.21
C VAL A 161 -6.39 -22.61 14.94
N GLU A 162 -6.69 -23.89 14.66
CA GLU A 162 -7.44 -24.29 13.46
C GLU A 162 -8.84 -23.66 13.42
N MET A 163 -9.54 -23.64 14.55
CA MET A 163 -10.84 -22.96 14.66
C MET A 163 -10.71 -21.45 14.39
N ASN A 164 -9.69 -20.80 14.96
CA ASN A 164 -9.49 -19.37 14.82
C ASN A 164 -9.12 -18.98 13.38
N ASP A 165 -8.25 -19.76 12.75
CA ASP A 165 -7.85 -19.58 11.35
C ASP A 165 -9.04 -19.76 10.40
N LYS A 166 -9.90 -20.75 10.65
CA LYS A 166 -11.15 -20.93 9.89
C LYS A 166 -12.05 -19.70 10.01
N LYS A 167 -12.30 -19.20 11.23
CA LYS A 167 -13.14 -18.00 11.44
C LYS A 167 -12.51 -16.75 10.83
N ASN A 168 -11.18 -16.62 10.86
CA ASN A 168 -10.45 -15.52 10.21
C ASN A 168 -10.60 -15.58 8.69
N ALA A 169 -10.52 -16.78 8.11
CA ALA A 169 -10.70 -16.99 6.68
C ALA A 169 -12.14 -16.66 6.24
N GLU A 170 -13.15 -17.12 6.97
CA GLU A 170 -14.55 -16.81 6.69
C GLU A 170 -14.83 -15.30 6.74
N LEU A 171 -14.29 -14.60 7.75
CA LEU A 171 -14.36 -13.14 7.81
C LEU A 171 -13.68 -12.48 6.61
N LEU A 172 -12.49 -12.95 6.21
CA LEU A 172 -11.78 -12.40 5.07
C LEU A 172 -12.58 -12.61 3.77
N LEU A 173 -13.10 -13.80 3.53
CA LEU A 173 -13.94 -14.10 2.36
C LEU A 173 -15.19 -13.23 2.30
N TRP A 174 -15.89 -13.09 3.43
CA TRP A 174 -17.04 -12.20 3.54
C TRP A 174 -16.64 -10.74 3.28
N THR A 175 -15.50 -10.30 3.80
CA THR A 175 -14.99 -8.94 3.60
C THR A 175 -14.67 -8.68 2.13
N LEU A 176 -13.96 -9.59 1.47
CA LEU A 176 -13.64 -9.49 0.04
C LEU A 176 -14.92 -9.38 -0.81
N LYS A 177 -15.96 -10.14 -0.47
CA LYS A 177 -17.24 -10.11 -1.18
C LYS A 177 -18.02 -8.80 -1.00
N ASN A 178 -18.01 -8.22 0.20
CA ASN A 178 -18.90 -7.11 0.55
C ASN A 178 -18.22 -5.72 0.56
N TYR A 179 -16.91 -5.68 0.79
CA TYR A 179 -16.14 -4.44 0.99
C TYR A 179 -14.82 -4.39 0.19
N GLY A 180 -14.49 -5.46 -0.52
CA GLY A 180 -13.17 -5.66 -1.13
C GLY A 180 -12.09 -5.91 -0.08
N TYR A 181 -10.81 -5.66 -0.42
CA TYR A 181 -9.71 -5.93 0.50
C TYR A 181 -9.70 -4.96 1.71
N PRO A 182 -9.51 -5.45 2.94
CA PRO A 182 -9.41 -4.63 4.16
C PRO A 182 -8.05 -3.93 4.25
N SER A 183 -7.81 -2.96 3.36
CA SER A 183 -6.55 -2.23 3.31
C SER A 183 -6.31 -1.40 4.57
N LYS A 184 -5.05 -1.04 4.83
CA LYS A 184 -4.66 -0.14 5.95
C LYS A 184 -5.36 1.23 5.87
N GLN A 185 -5.84 1.64 4.70
CA GLN A 185 -6.62 2.87 4.52
C GLN A 185 -8.10 2.69 4.85
N LYS A 186 -8.63 1.45 4.89
CA LYS A 186 -9.99 1.14 5.32
C LYS A 186 -10.07 0.81 6.81
N ILE A 187 -9.10 0.05 7.33
CA ILE A 187 -9.14 -0.47 8.71
C ILE A 187 -8.01 0.03 9.61
N GLY A 188 -7.11 0.88 9.11
CA GLY A 188 -5.93 1.29 9.87
C GLY A 188 -4.91 0.17 10.08
N LEU A 189 -3.88 0.45 10.89
CA LEU A 189 -2.92 -0.55 11.38
C LEU A 189 -3.09 -0.82 12.88
N THR A 190 -3.91 -0.01 13.55
CA THR A 190 -4.22 -0.14 14.97
C THR A 190 -5.73 -0.08 15.13
N GLY A 191 -6.29 -1.19 15.57
CA GLY A 191 -7.69 -1.40 15.85
C GLY A 191 -8.14 -0.83 17.18
N ASN A 192 -9.36 -1.19 17.58
CA ASN A 192 -9.92 -0.79 18.86
C ASN A 192 -9.08 -1.32 20.01
N HIS A 193 -8.98 -0.52 21.07
CA HIS A 193 -8.18 -0.84 22.26
C HIS A 193 -6.69 -1.08 21.95
N GLY A 194 -6.16 -0.47 20.89
CA GLY A 194 -4.73 -0.52 20.57
C GLY A 194 -4.26 -1.82 19.91
N VAL A 195 -5.16 -2.67 19.41
CA VAL A 195 -4.79 -3.92 18.75
C VAL A 195 -3.97 -3.63 17.50
N PHE A 196 -2.75 -4.15 17.41
CA PHE A 196 -1.94 -4.04 16.19
C PHE A 196 -2.47 -5.02 15.14
N MET A 197 -2.77 -4.53 13.93
CA MET A 197 -3.49 -5.28 12.89
C MET A 197 -2.74 -5.32 11.54
N PRO A 198 -1.51 -5.85 11.47
CA PRO A 198 -0.82 -6.00 10.21
C PRO A 198 -1.43 -7.18 9.42
N MET A 199 -2.09 -6.90 8.30
CA MET A 199 -2.77 -7.93 7.48
C MET A 199 -1.89 -9.12 7.09
N ILE A 200 -0.57 -8.93 7.02
CA ILE A 200 0.41 -10.00 6.82
C ILE A 200 0.23 -11.18 7.80
N ASP A 201 -0.17 -10.94 9.05
CA ASP A 201 -0.29 -12.00 10.07
C ASP A 201 -1.49 -12.91 9.76
N ILE A 202 -2.66 -12.32 9.53
CA ILE A 202 -3.86 -13.08 9.11
C ILE A 202 -3.58 -13.81 7.79
N LEU A 203 -3.00 -13.12 6.82
CA LEU A 203 -2.73 -13.70 5.49
C LEU A 203 -1.70 -14.82 5.53
N ASN A 204 -0.70 -14.76 6.42
CA ASN A 204 0.22 -15.87 6.63
C ASN A 204 -0.54 -17.14 7.03
N HIS A 205 -1.55 -17.01 7.90
CA HIS A 205 -2.37 -18.13 8.34
C HIS A 205 -3.35 -18.64 7.29
N MET A 206 -3.71 -17.83 6.29
CA MET A 206 -4.56 -18.28 5.18
C MET A 206 -3.92 -19.40 4.36
N ALA A 207 -2.59 -19.52 4.40
CA ALA A 207 -1.85 -20.61 3.78
C ALA A 207 -2.22 -22.01 4.34
N TYR A 208 -2.76 -22.08 5.57
CA TYR A 208 -3.17 -23.34 6.22
C TYR A 208 -4.61 -23.74 5.89
N THR A 209 -5.34 -22.90 5.18
CA THR A 209 -6.79 -23.03 5.00
C THR A 209 -7.13 -23.68 3.65
N PRO A 210 -8.29 -24.36 3.54
CA PRO A 210 -8.75 -24.88 2.25
C PRO A 210 -9.06 -23.79 1.22
N TYR A 211 -9.08 -22.52 1.63
CA TYR A 211 -9.38 -21.38 0.78
C TYR A 211 -8.14 -20.81 0.07
N TYR A 212 -6.95 -21.38 0.29
CA TYR A 212 -5.69 -20.85 -0.24
C TYR A 212 -5.73 -20.56 -1.75
N GLU A 213 -6.17 -21.51 -2.60
CA GLU A 213 -6.15 -21.31 -4.06
C GLU A 213 -7.11 -20.19 -4.52
N PHE A 214 -8.25 -20.06 -3.83
CA PHE A 214 -9.16 -18.93 -4.06
C PHE A 214 -8.49 -17.61 -3.64
N LEU A 215 -7.96 -17.54 -2.43
CA LEU A 215 -7.35 -16.34 -1.87
C LEU A 215 -6.11 -15.90 -2.65
N LYS A 216 -5.26 -16.83 -3.09
CA LYS A 216 -4.12 -16.58 -3.98
C LYS A 216 -4.58 -15.90 -5.27
N THR A 217 -5.64 -16.41 -5.90
CA THR A 217 -6.17 -15.81 -7.13
C THR A 217 -6.77 -14.43 -6.87
N GLU A 218 -7.56 -14.30 -5.81
CA GLU A 218 -8.33 -13.10 -5.51
C GLU A 218 -7.45 -11.95 -5.02
N LEU A 219 -6.52 -12.22 -4.09
CA LEU A 219 -5.61 -11.21 -3.54
C LEU A 219 -4.67 -10.63 -4.58
N LEU A 220 -4.31 -11.38 -5.63
CA LEU A 220 -3.51 -10.83 -6.73
C LEU A 220 -4.22 -9.69 -7.47
N LYS A 221 -5.56 -9.69 -7.53
CA LYS A 221 -6.33 -8.55 -8.06
C LYS A 221 -6.14 -7.32 -7.18
N TYR A 222 -6.13 -7.50 -5.86
CA TYR A 222 -5.91 -6.41 -4.93
C TYR A 222 -4.46 -5.90 -4.92
N VAL A 223 -3.48 -6.75 -5.23
CA VAL A 223 -2.10 -6.31 -5.52
C VAL A 223 -2.06 -5.41 -6.75
N LYS A 224 -2.77 -5.77 -7.82
CA LYS A 224 -2.89 -4.93 -9.02
C LYS A 224 -3.59 -3.60 -8.74
N SER A 225 -4.59 -3.59 -7.86
CA SER A 225 -5.29 -2.34 -7.47
C SER A 225 -4.50 -1.46 -6.50
N GLY A 226 -3.48 -2.01 -5.83
CA GLY A 226 -2.70 -1.34 -4.79
C GLY A 226 -3.29 -1.43 -3.37
N GLU A 227 -4.46 -2.06 -3.18
CA GLU A 227 -5.08 -2.23 -1.86
C GLU A 227 -4.36 -3.29 -0.99
N CYS A 228 -3.86 -4.37 -1.60
CA CYS A 228 -3.02 -5.38 -0.96
C CYS A 228 -1.56 -5.10 -1.29
N THR A 229 -0.69 -5.01 -0.28
CA THR A 229 0.74 -4.82 -0.58
C THR A 229 1.32 -6.09 -1.20
N PRO A 230 2.33 -5.99 -2.08
CA PRO A 230 3.02 -7.17 -2.60
C PRO A 230 3.60 -8.03 -1.47
N ARG A 231 4.04 -7.42 -0.37
CA ARG A 231 4.59 -8.12 0.80
C ARG A 231 3.54 -8.99 1.49
N ASP A 232 2.34 -8.47 1.72
CA ASP A 232 1.24 -9.21 2.33
C ASP A 232 0.87 -10.46 1.50
N TYR A 233 0.85 -10.31 0.18
CA TYR A 233 0.56 -11.40 -0.77
C TYR A 233 1.63 -12.50 -0.79
N ILE A 234 2.90 -12.13 -0.94
CA ILE A 234 3.99 -13.12 -1.08
C ILE A 234 4.21 -13.94 0.19
N ASP A 235 3.99 -13.35 1.38
CA ASP A 235 4.17 -14.08 2.64
C ASP A 235 3.17 -15.23 2.73
N MET A 236 1.93 -15.06 2.28
CA MET A 236 0.95 -16.16 2.18
C MET A 236 1.40 -17.23 1.18
N VAL A 237 1.83 -16.83 -0.02
CA VAL A 237 2.20 -17.78 -1.08
C VAL A 237 3.43 -18.60 -0.71
N ASP A 238 4.50 -17.95 -0.25
CA ASP A 238 5.71 -18.67 0.14
C ASP A 238 5.50 -19.51 1.40
N LYS A 239 4.63 -19.08 2.32
CA LYS A 239 4.24 -19.89 3.48
C LYS A 239 3.55 -21.18 3.05
N TYR A 240 2.65 -21.11 2.08
CA TYR A 240 2.02 -22.31 1.52
C TYR A 240 3.04 -23.27 0.91
N GLN A 241 4.00 -22.75 0.13
CA GLN A 241 5.06 -23.59 -0.45
C GLN A 241 5.89 -24.27 0.64
N TYR A 242 6.34 -23.48 1.64
CA TYR A 242 7.13 -23.98 2.75
C TYR A 242 6.45 -25.15 3.48
N MET A 243 5.14 -25.08 3.68
CA MET A 243 4.38 -26.12 4.40
C MET A 243 4.11 -27.36 3.57
N ASN A 244 3.96 -27.20 2.26
CA ASN A 244 3.69 -28.30 1.34
C ASN A 244 4.97 -28.88 0.71
N ASN A 245 6.14 -28.59 1.30
CA ASN A 245 7.45 -28.97 0.77
C ASN A 245 7.65 -28.55 -0.70
N GLY A 246 7.04 -27.44 -1.10
CA GLY A 246 7.18 -26.83 -2.41
C GLY A 246 8.34 -25.84 -2.45
N ILE A 247 8.78 -25.52 -3.67
CA ILE A 247 9.87 -24.58 -3.90
C ILE A 247 9.40 -23.15 -3.61
N THR A 248 10.20 -22.39 -2.87
CA THR A 248 9.93 -20.97 -2.61
C THR A 248 9.73 -20.18 -3.90
N MET A 249 8.66 -19.38 -3.97
CA MET A 249 8.30 -18.62 -5.18
C MET A 249 8.93 -17.24 -5.18
N TYR A 250 8.99 -16.61 -4.01
CA TYR A 250 9.47 -15.24 -3.84
C TYR A 250 10.65 -15.14 -2.89
N GLY A 251 11.10 -16.22 -2.25
CA GLY A 251 12.27 -16.22 -1.36
C GLY A 251 12.05 -15.47 -0.05
N ILE A 252 10.83 -15.50 0.50
CA ILE A 252 10.51 -15.02 1.85
C ILE A 252 10.68 -16.14 2.87
N PHE A 253 10.00 -17.26 2.64
CA PHE A 253 10.17 -18.49 3.41
C PHE A 253 11.03 -19.44 2.57
N ILE A 254 12.23 -19.71 3.05
CA ILE A 254 13.21 -20.59 2.41
C ILE A 254 13.53 -21.69 3.41
N ARG A 255 13.46 -22.95 2.97
CA ARG A 255 13.86 -24.08 3.83
C ARG A 255 15.38 -24.16 3.91
N TYR A 256 15.90 -24.82 4.95
CA TYR A 256 17.35 -24.89 5.17
C TYR A 256 18.08 -25.61 4.01
N ASP A 257 17.44 -26.61 3.39
CA ASP A 257 17.92 -27.31 2.20
C ASP A 257 17.88 -26.45 0.91
N GLU A 258 17.16 -25.34 0.93
CA GLU A 258 17.10 -24.34 -0.16
C GLU A 258 17.97 -23.11 0.10
N SER A 259 18.70 -23.04 1.23
CA SER A 259 19.44 -21.83 1.61
C SER A 259 20.59 -21.48 0.67
N ASN A 260 21.04 -22.45 -0.14
CA ASN A 260 22.10 -22.30 -1.14
C ASN A 260 21.50 -21.97 -2.52
N LEU A 261 20.80 -20.84 -2.62
CA LEU A 261 20.22 -20.39 -3.89
C LEU A 261 21.32 -20.22 -4.96
N ASN A 262 21.21 -20.96 -6.07
CA ASN A 262 22.09 -20.75 -7.21
C ASN A 262 21.64 -19.53 -8.06
N ALA A 263 22.38 -19.25 -9.14
CA ALA A 263 22.08 -18.14 -10.03
C ALA A 263 20.72 -18.28 -10.75
N ALA A 264 20.32 -19.50 -11.11
CA ALA A 264 19.04 -19.77 -11.76
C ALA A 264 17.86 -19.56 -10.79
N ASP A 265 17.98 -20.05 -9.55
CA ASP A 265 17.00 -19.83 -8.49
C ASP A 265 16.84 -18.34 -8.18
N SER A 266 17.96 -17.64 -8.05
CA SER A 266 17.97 -16.20 -7.82
C SER A 266 17.27 -15.43 -8.95
N SER A 267 17.53 -15.80 -10.21
CA SER A 267 16.91 -15.19 -11.39
C SER A 267 15.41 -15.46 -11.46
N ARG A 268 14.97 -16.70 -11.17
CA ARG A 268 13.56 -17.09 -11.09
C ARG A 268 12.83 -16.27 -10.01
N ILE A 269 13.39 -16.22 -8.81
CA ILE A 269 12.81 -15.48 -7.68
C ILE A 269 12.70 -13.99 -8.02
N ASP A 270 13.75 -13.38 -8.57
CA ASP A 270 13.71 -11.97 -8.95
C ASP A 270 12.67 -11.67 -10.05
N LYS A 271 12.50 -12.58 -11.02
CA LYS A 271 11.45 -12.48 -12.04
C LYS A 271 10.06 -12.54 -11.39
N ASN A 272 9.84 -13.50 -10.49
CA ASN A 272 8.58 -13.66 -9.79
C ASN A 272 8.24 -12.43 -8.94
N ARG A 273 9.21 -11.92 -8.16
CA ARG A 273 9.05 -10.72 -7.33
C ARG A 273 8.68 -9.50 -8.18
N ALA A 274 9.39 -9.29 -9.29
CA ALA A 274 9.07 -8.18 -10.21
C ALA A 274 7.66 -8.31 -10.83
N ALA A 275 7.21 -9.53 -11.13
CA ALA A 275 5.89 -9.78 -11.71
C ALA A 275 4.71 -9.42 -10.79
N ILE A 276 4.94 -9.32 -9.47
CA ILE A 276 3.95 -8.87 -8.48
C ILE A 276 4.30 -7.52 -7.85
N GLY A 277 5.32 -6.83 -8.38
CA GLY A 277 5.69 -5.49 -7.94
C GLY A 277 6.44 -5.48 -6.61
N PHE A 278 7.20 -6.52 -6.27
CA PHE A 278 8.06 -6.58 -5.11
C PHE A 278 9.53 -6.43 -5.51
N PRO A 279 10.40 -5.82 -4.69
CA PRO A 279 11.76 -5.55 -5.11
C PRO A 279 12.56 -6.85 -5.17
N ARG A 280 13.43 -6.93 -6.19
CA ARG A 280 14.46 -7.97 -6.32
C ARG A 280 15.25 -8.14 -5.02
N MET A 281 15.76 -9.35 -4.76
CA MET A 281 16.34 -9.73 -3.47
C MET A 281 17.41 -8.74 -3.00
N LYS A 282 18.39 -8.40 -3.86
CA LYS A 282 19.46 -7.44 -3.54
C LYS A 282 18.92 -6.06 -3.15
N THR A 283 17.89 -5.58 -3.84
CA THR A 283 17.25 -4.29 -3.55
C THR A 283 16.46 -4.37 -2.24
N SER A 284 15.72 -5.46 -2.03
CA SER A 284 14.97 -5.72 -0.80
C SER A 284 15.87 -5.73 0.44
N MET A 285 17.03 -6.38 0.37
CA MET A 285 18.00 -6.42 1.48
C MET A 285 18.52 -5.01 1.83
N LYS A 286 18.82 -4.18 0.82
CA LYS A 286 19.26 -2.80 1.04
C LYS A 286 18.17 -1.96 1.71
N ILE A 287 16.92 -2.08 1.24
CA ILE A 287 15.76 -1.38 1.84
C ILE A 287 15.59 -1.80 3.30
N ALA A 288 15.61 -3.11 3.57
CA ALA A 288 15.48 -3.64 4.92
C ALA A 288 16.60 -3.14 5.84
N LYS A 289 17.86 -3.17 5.40
CA LYS A 289 19.00 -2.65 6.16
C LYS A 289 18.81 -1.19 6.55
N VAL A 290 18.47 -0.32 5.59
CA VAL A 290 18.24 1.12 5.84
C VAL A 290 17.10 1.35 6.84
N PHE A 291 16.03 0.57 6.71
CA PHE A 291 14.89 0.64 7.63
C PHE A 291 15.30 0.27 9.06
N PHE A 292 15.97 -0.86 9.25
CA PHE A 292 16.42 -1.31 10.58
C PHE A 292 17.47 -0.39 11.19
N ASP A 293 18.38 0.16 10.40
CA ASP A 293 19.37 1.14 10.86
C ASP A 293 18.67 2.42 11.39
N LYS A 294 17.56 2.84 10.76
CA LYS A 294 16.74 3.96 11.24
C LYS A 294 16.06 3.63 12.57
N LEU A 295 15.43 2.46 12.70
CA LEU A 295 14.78 2.04 13.95
C LEU A 295 15.76 1.97 15.13
N LYS A 296 16.96 1.41 14.92
CA LYS A 296 18.01 1.36 15.95
C LYS A 296 18.43 2.73 16.44
N LYS A 297 18.46 3.75 15.56
CA LYS A 297 18.77 5.12 15.96
C LYS A 297 17.66 5.75 16.80
N GLN A 298 16.40 5.46 16.46
CA GLN A 298 15.24 5.97 17.19
C GLN A 298 15.09 5.38 18.59
N GLN A 299 15.60 4.17 18.84
CA GLN A 299 15.58 3.53 20.17
C GLN A 299 16.69 3.99 21.10
N LYS A 300 17.70 4.71 20.59
CA LYS A 300 18.84 5.23 21.37
C LYS A 300 18.60 6.65 21.91
N HIS A 301 17.44 7.23 21.64
CA HIS A 301 17.01 8.56 22.05
C HIS A 301 15.64 8.43 22.74
#